data_AF-A0A520A3U0-F1
#
_entry.id   AF-A0A520A3U0-F1
#
_cell.length_a   1.000
_cell.length_b   1.000
_cell.length_c   1.000
_cell.angle_alpha   90.00
_cell.angle_beta   90.00
_cell.angle_gamma   90.00
#
_symmetry.space_group_name_H-M   'P 1'
#
loop_
_entity.id
_entity.type
_entity.pdbx_description
1 polymer ?
#
loop_
_entity_poly.entity_id
_entity_poly.type
_entity_poly.pdbx_seq_one_letter_code
_entity_poly.pdbx_strand_id
1 'polypeptide(L)'
;IGLSIGVHLLNLLVIPAVIFVYYFRRTPKPTNKGIIKTFAVSILILAFVQFGIIQYMVSTAAFFDLFFVNTLGLGFGTGVLLFAILLISALTLAIRYSIKRNKKVLNLALVSITLLIFGYSSFALLIIRAQAKPNLNNTNPENAFTFLNYVNRAQYGDRPLLYGENYNSEKIDLKETGKLYRKGSEKYESAGTNSKYVFDKNTFIPRMYSDKPEHIRFYKSWMGFDDEHKLSLADNLKYMFSFQAGHMYMRYFMWNFVGRQNNQDGQLGENGGGWLSGVKPIDAIRLGDQKNLPPSIVDNKAYNRFFFLPLILGLIGAVWHFKRNQKHAGVIALLFFFTGVAIVLYLNSVPIEPRERDYAYVGS
;
A
#
# COMPACT_ATOMS: atom_id res chain seq x y z
N ILE A 1 9.41 13.12 -0.61
CA ILE A 1 8.09 12.58 -0.21
C ILE A 1 6.97 13.18 -1.07
N GLY A 2 6.70 14.49 -1.02
CA GLY A 2 5.65 15.12 -1.85
C GLY A 2 5.70 14.71 -3.33
N LEU A 3 6.78 15.06 -4.03
CA LEU A 3 6.98 14.74 -5.46
C LEU A 3 6.93 13.23 -5.75
N SER A 4 7.50 12.43 -4.85
CA SER A 4 7.57 10.98 -5.03
C SER A 4 6.19 10.30 -4.90
N ILE A 5 5.23 10.90 -4.17
CA ILE A 5 3.83 10.43 -4.14
C ILE A 5 3.22 10.51 -5.55
N GLY A 6 3.58 11.56 -6.30
CA GLY A 6 3.25 11.75 -7.71
C GLY A 6 3.60 10.58 -8.63
N VAL A 7 4.64 9.84 -8.26
CA VAL A 7 5.11 8.64 -8.99
C VAL A 7 4.52 7.39 -8.35
N HIS A 8 4.62 7.26 -7.03
CA HIS A 8 4.11 6.11 -6.29
C HIS A 8 3.78 6.45 -4.83
N LEU A 9 2.57 6.08 -4.38
CA LEU A 9 2.09 6.26 -3.00
C LEU A 9 2.91 5.53 -1.93
N LEU A 10 3.65 4.46 -2.26
CA LEU A 10 4.46 3.69 -1.30
C LEU A 10 5.61 4.50 -0.71
N ASN A 11 6.01 5.60 -1.36
CA ASN A 11 7.02 6.51 -0.82
C ASN A 11 6.62 7.17 0.51
N LEU A 12 5.33 7.10 0.89
CA LEU A 12 4.85 7.55 2.21
C LEU A 12 5.39 6.68 3.35
N LEU A 13 5.80 5.44 3.08
CA LEU A 13 6.29 4.49 4.07
C LEU A 13 7.63 4.90 4.71
N VAL A 14 8.29 5.93 4.15
CA VAL A 14 9.49 6.55 4.75
C VAL A 14 9.15 7.47 5.94
N ILE A 15 7.89 7.91 6.07
CA ILE A 15 7.47 8.88 7.11
C ILE A 15 7.82 8.38 8.51
N PRO A 16 7.53 7.12 8.89
CA PRO A 16 7.95 6.59 10.19
C PRO A 16 9.44 6.68 10.44
N ALA A 17 10.28 6.29 9.48
CA ALA A 17 11.73 6.38 9.62
C ALA A 17 12.20 7.82 9.83
N VAL A 18 11.69 8.79 9.06
CA VAL A 18 12.04 10.23 9.21
C VAL A 18 11.62 10.78 10.58
N ILE A 19 10.45 10.38 11.10
CA ILE A 19 9.99 10.79 12.43
C ILE A 19 10.92 10.23 13.51
N PHE A 20 11.39 8.99 13.37
CA PHE A 20 12.37 8.41 14.30
C PHE A 20 13.73 9.11 14.22
N VAL A 21 14.20 9.48 13.03
CA VAL A 21 15.41 10.32 12.88
C VAL A 21 15.25 11.63 13.63
N TYR A 22 14.10 12.30 13.48
CA TYR A 22 13.81 13.53 14.22
C TYR A 22 13.79 13.30 15.74
N TYR A 23 13.12 12.24 16.21
CA TYR A 23 13.02 11.91 17.63
C TYR A 23 14.39 11.63 18.25
N PHE A 24 15.23 10.81 17.61
CA PHE A 24 16.56 10.48 18.12
C PHE A 24 17.55 11.65 18.07
N ARG A 25 17.38 12.58 17.13
CA ARG A 25 18.16 13.84 17.11
C ARG A 25 17.75 14.82 18.20
N ARG A 26 16.46 14.85 18.58
CA ARG A 26 15.92 15.76 19.60
C ARG A 26 15.94 15.20 21.02
N THR A 27 16.07 13.89 21.17
CA THR A 27 16.01 13.19 22.46
C THR A 27 17.33 12.46 22.72
N PRO A 28 18.28 13.07 23.45
CA PRO A 28 19.60 12.48 23.68
C PRO A 28 19.53 11.11 24.38
N LYS A 29 18.61 10.99 25.36
CA LYS A 29 18.36 9.76 26.14
C LYS A 29 16.96 9.20 25.81
N PRO A 30 16.79 8.45 24.72
CA PRO A 30 15.50 7.85 24.39
C PRO A 30 15.11 6.78 25.41
N THR A 31 13.83 6.72 25.75
CA THR A 31 13.26 5.68 26.61
C THR A 31 12.36 4.75 25.81
N ASN A 32 12.11 3.54 26.30
CA ASN A 32 11.20 2.57 25.65
C ASN A 32 9.79 3.15 25.47
N LYS A 33 9.28 3.87 26.49
CA LYS A 33 8.00 4.58 26.41
C LYS A 33 8.00 5.65 25.31
N GLY A 34 9.09 6.40 25.17
CA GLY A 34 9.24 7.40 24.12
C GLY A 34 9.32 6.78 22.72
N ILE A 35 9.99 5.64 22.56
CA ILE A 35 10.04 4.88 21.30
C ILE A 35 8.64 4.41 20.90
N ILE A 36 7.89 3.79 21.82
CA ILE A 36 6.51 3.32 21.56
C ILE A 36 5.60 4.50 21.19
N LYS A 37 5.70 5.62 21.91
CA LYS A 37 4.94 6.84 21.61
C LYS A 37 5.28 7.39 20.23
N THR A 38 6.57 7.47 19.88
CA THR A 38 7.03 7.92 18.57
C THR A 38 6.52 7.00 17.46
N PHE A 39 6.53 5.68 17.67
CA PHE A 39 5.96 4.71 16.74
C PHE A 39 4.47 4.93 16.49
N ALA A 40 3.66 5.05 17.56
CA ALA A 40 2.23 5.32 17.44
C ALA A 40 1.96 6.65 16.72
N VAL A 41 2.66 7.73 17.11
CA VAL A 41 2.56 9.04 16.44
C VAL A 41 2.94 8.94 14.96
N SER A 42 3.93 8.13 14.62
CA SER A 42 4.36 7.98 13.23
C SER A 42 3.33 7.26 12.35
N ILE A 43 2.65 6.25 12.88
CA ILE A 43 1.54 5.58 12.19
C ILE A 43 0.37 6.55 12.03
N LEU A 44 0.05 7.34 13.06
CA LEU A 44 -1.01 8.34 12.99
C LEU A 44 -0.72 9.42 11.94
N ILE A 45 0.52 9.90 11.86
CA ILE A 45 0.92 10.86 10.83
C ILE A 45 0.86 10.23 9.44
N LEU A 46 1.34 8.99 9.27
CA LEU A 46 1.23 8.27 8.01
C LEU A 46 -0.24 8.12 7.56
N ALA A 47 -1.13 7.71 8.46
CA ALA A 47 -2.56 7.57 8.20
C ALA A 47 -3.22 8.93 7.89
N PHE A 48 -2.87 9.98 8.64
CA PHE A 48 -3.35 11.34 8.38
C PHE A 48 -2.91 11.84 7.00
N VAL A 49 -1.66 11.58 6.59
CA VAL A 49 -1.19 11.95 5.26
C VAL A 49 -1.93 11.15 4.17
N GLN A 50 -2.04 9.83 4.35
CA GLN A 50 -2.66 8.93 3.37
C GLN A 50 -4.16 9.21 3.18
N PHE A 51 -4.92 9.27 4.26
CA PHE A 51 -6.37 9.42 4.20
C PHE A 51 -6.77 10.89 4.29
N GLY A 52 -6.26 11.60 5.31
CA GLY A 52 -6.55 13.01 5.59
C GLY A 52 -6.12 13.97 4.48
N ILE A 53 -4.86 13.92 4.07
CA ILE A 53 -4.34 14.87 3.07
C ILE A 53 -4.63 14.39 1.66
N ILE A 54 -4.28 13.15 1.31
CA ILE A 54 -4.37 12.73 -0.10
C ILE A 54 -5.81 12.48 -0.54
N GLN A 55 -6.57 11.64 0.18
CA GLN A 55 -7.92 11.27 -0.23
C GLN A 55 -8.95 12.36 0.07
N TYR A 56 -9.02 12.86 1.31
CA TYR A 56 -10.05 13.83 1.68
C TYR A 56 -9.86 15.19 1.01
N MET A 57 -8.63 15.65 0.75
CA MET A 57 -8.43 16.91 -0.02
C MET A 57 -9.04 16.82 -1.42
N VAL A 58 -8.83 15.71 -2.13
CA VAL A 58 -9.39 15.49 -3.47
C VAL A 58 -10.91 15.33 -3.40
N SER A 59 -11.40 14.61 -2.38
CA SER A 59 -12.83 14.46 -2.15
C SER A 59 -13.51 15.80 -1.90
N THR A 60 -12.96 16.63 -1.00
CA THR A 60 -13.49 17.96 -0.71
C THR A 60 -13.44 18.84 -1.96
N ALA A 61 -12.36 18.81 -2.73
CA ALA A 61 -12.29 19.54 -4.00
C ALA A 61 -13.40 19.11 -4.98
N ALA A 62 -13.68 17.81 -5.10
CA ALA A 62 -14.73 17.29 -5.97
C ALA A 62 -16.14 17.69 -5.51
N PHE A 63 -16.42 17.67 -4.21
CA PHE A 63 -17.70 18.14 -3.67
C PHE A 63 -17.85 19.66 -3.73
N PHE A 64 -16.75 20.42 -3.64
CA PHE A 64 -16.76 21.85 -3.92
C PHE A 64 -17.13 22.10 -5.39
N ASP A 65 -16.52 21.38 -6.32
CA ASP A 65 -16.88 21.49 -7.74
C ASP A 65 -18.34 21.13 -8.01
N LEU A 66 -18.84 20.07 -7.38
CA LEU A 66 -20.25 19.70 -7.44
C LEU A 66 -21.18 20.84 -7.00
N PHE A 67 -20.87 21.51 -5.88
CA PHE A 67 -21.67 22.64 -5.40
C PHE A 67 -21.64 23.82 -6.37
N PHE A 68 -20.45 24.19 -6.87
CA PHE A 68 -20.31 25.30 -7.80
C PHE A 68 -21.02 25.06 -9.14
N VAL A 69 -20.90 23.85 -9.69
CA VAL A 69 -21.54 23.51 -10.96
C VAL A 69 -23.05 23.32 -10.80
N ASN A 70 -23.49 22.49 -9.85
CA ASN A 70 -24.89 22.09 -9.76
C ASN A 70 -25.77 23.10 -9.01
N THR A 71 -25.21 23.85 -8.06
CA THR A 71 -25.98 24.82 -7.25
C THR A 71 -25.82 26.25 -7.73
N LEU A 72 -24.61 26.66 -8.13
CA LEU A 72 -24.34 28.03 -8.59
C LEU A 72 -24.38 28.19 -10.12
N GLY A 73 -24.48 27.09 -10.88
CA GLY A 73 -24.56 27.12 -12.34
C GLY A 73 -23.25 27.54 -13.03
N LEU A 74 -22.11 27.40 -12.36
CA LEU A 74 -20.80 27.75 -12.91
C LEU A 74 -20.19 26.59 -13.71
N GLY A 75 -19.16 26.88 -14.51
CA GLY A 75 -18.48 25.88 -15.31
C GLY A 75 -17.72 24.83 -14.48
N PHE A 76 -17.51 23.64 -15.05
CA PHE A 76 -16.71 22.58 -14.45
C PHE A 76 -15.29 23.04 -14.06
N GLY A 77 -14.80 22.61 -12.90
CA GLY A 77 -13.48 22.95 -12.38
C GLY A 77 -13.41 24.29 -11.64
N THR A 78 -14.46 25.12 -11.68
CA THR A 78 -14.48 26.41 -10.96
C THR A 78 -14.46 26.22 -9.44
N GLY A 79 -15.16 25.22 -8.92
CA GLY A 79 -15.15 24.90 -7.49
C GLY A 79 -13.81 24.31 -7.05
N VAL A 80 -13.18 23.47 -7.89
CA VAL A 80 -11.80 22.99 -7.63
C VAL A 80 -10.81 24.15 -7.53
N LEU A 81 -10.87 25.10 -8.46
CA LEU A 81 -9.97 26.26 -8.48
C LEU A 81 -10.17 27.16 -7.25
N LEU A 82 -11.41 27.45 -6.88
CA LEU A 82 -11.69 28.24 -5.68
C LEU A 82 -11.28 27.51 -4.39
N PHE A 83 -11.51 26.20 -4.31
CA PHE A 83 -11.01 25.40 -3.20
C PHE A 83 -9.47 25.48 -3.08
N ALA A 84 -8.76 25.41 -4.21
CA ALA A 84 -7.30 25.55 -4.22
C ALA A 84 -6.85 26.94 -3.72
N ILE A 85 -7.50 28.02 -4.17
CA ILE A 85 -7.21 29.39 -3.70
C ILE A 85 -7.46 29.52 -2.19
N LEU A 86 -8.59 29.00 -1.71
CA LEU A 86 -8.94 29.01 -0.29
C LEU A 86 -7.91 28.23 0.54
N LEU A 87 -7.52 27.04 0.08
CA LEU A 87 -6.52 26.20 0.75
C LEU A 87 -5.15 26.89 0.82
N ILE A 88 -4.68 27.46 -0.30
CA ILE A 88 -3.41 28.20 -0.36
C ILE A 88 -3.46 29.43 0.57
N SER A 89 -4.56 30.16 0.56
CA SER A 89 -4.77 31.33 1.42
C SER A 89 -4.78 30.95 2.90
N ALA A 90 -5.52 29.90 3.25
CA ALA A 90 -5.58 29.37 4.61
C ALA A 90 -4.21 28.89 5.11
N LEU A 91 -3.47 28.14 4.30
CA LEU A 91 -2.10 27.69 4.63
C LEU A 91 -1.16 28.89 4.80
N THR A 92 -1.23 29.89 3.91
CA THR A 92 -0.40 31.10 3.99
C THR A 92 -0.67 31.88 5.28
N LEU A 93 -1.95 32.10 5.62
CA LEU A 93 -2.34 32.78 6.85
C LEU A 93 -1.96 31.99 8.10
N ALA A 94 -2.14 30.66 8.09
CA ALA A 94 -1.74 29.78 9.18
C ALA A 94 -0.22 29.78 9.40
N ILE A 95 0.58 29.77 8.32
CA ILE A 95 2.04 29.87 8.38
C ILE A 95 2.43 31.24 8.95
N ARG A 96 1.86 32.34 8.44
CA ARG A 96 2.11 33.68 8.99
C ARG A 96 1.76 33.76 10.47
N TYR A 97 0.63 33.19 10.90
CA TYR A 97 0.23 33.12 12.29
C TYR A 97 1.24 32.33 13.14
N SER A 98 1.70 31.17 12.64
CA SER A 98 2.69 30.34 13.34
C SER A 98 4.01 31.08 13.56
N ILE A 99 4.44 31.89 12.59
CA ILE A 99 5.65 32.73 12.69
C ILE A 99 5.43 33.86 13.69
N LYS A 100 4.34 34.63 13.57
CA LYS A 100 4.01 35.76 14.46
C LYS A 100 3.88 35.33 15.93
N ARG A 101 3.37 34.13 16.19
CA ARG A 101 3.21 33.57 17.55
C ARG A 101 4.38 32.68 17.99
N ASN A 102 5.46 32.61 17.21
CA ASN A 102 6.66 31.80 17.48
C ASN A 102 6.37 30.30 17.76
N LYS A 103 5.33 29.75 17.12
CA LYS A 103 4.90 28.34 17.27
C LYS A 103 5.71 27.44 16.32
N LYS A 104 6.95 27.11 16.71
CA LYS A 104 7.92 26.35 15.87
C LYS A 104 7.39 25.00 15.35
N VAL A 105 6.72 24.22 16.19
CA VAL A 105 6.18 22.89 15.80
C VAL A 105 5.04 23.03 14.80
N LEU A 106 4.14 24.00 15.01
CA LEU A 106 3.05 24.30 14.08
C LEU A 106 3.60 24.76 12.73
N ASN A 107 4.60 25.64 12.75
CA ASN A 107 5.24 26.12 11.53
C ASN A 107 5.86 24.98 10.73
N LEU A 108 6.64 24.11 11.39
CA LEU A 108 7.26 22.94 10.74
C LEU A 108 6.19 22.01 10.13
N ALA A 109 5.10 21.75 10.87
CA ALA A 109 4.01 20.92 10.38
C ALA A 109 3.34 21.53 9.14
N LEU A 110 3.00 22.83 9.19
CA LEU A 110 2.35 23.54 8.07
C LEU A 110 3.25 23.58 6.84
N VAL A 111 4.54 23.89 6.99
CA VAL A 111 5.49 23.91 5.86
C VAL A 111 5.65 22.50 5.27
N SER A 112 5.71 21.46 6.10
CA SER A 112 5.77 20.07 5.64
C SER A 112 4.53 19.67 4.84
N ILE A 113 3.34 20.07 5.30
CA ILE A 113 2.07 19.86 4.59
C ILE A 113 2.07 20.63 3.25
N THR A 114 2.49 21.89 3.24
CA THR A 114 2.58 22.69 2.01
C THR A 114 3.51 22.05 0.98
N LEU A 115 4.71 21.60 1.38
CA LEU A 115 5.63 20.91 0.48
C LEU A 115 5.10 19.55 0.00
N LEU A 116 4.33 18.86 0.84
CA LEU A 116 3.66 17.62 0.44
C LEU A 116 2.59 17.87 -0.62
N ILE A 117 1.69 18.84 -0.39
CA ILE A 117 0.63 19.22 -1.34
C ILE A 117 1.24 19.77 -2.64
N PHE A 118 2.29 20.58 -2.54
CA PHE A 118 3.02 21.07 -3.71
C PHE A 118 3.61 19.91 -4.51
N GLY A 119 4.22 18.92 -3.86
CA GLY A 119 4.69 17.73 -4.57
C GLY A 119 3.56 16.89 -5.16
N TYR A 120 2.41 16.81 -4.48
CA TYR A 120 1.21 16.13 -4.96
C TYR A 120 0.58 16.79 -6.20
N SER A 121 0.90 18.06 -6.48
CA SER A 121 0.41 18.74 -7.70
C SER A 121 0.91 18.09 -8.98
N SER A 122 1.93 17.22 -8.94
CA SER A 122 2.37 16.45 -10.10
C SER A 122 1.28 15.53 -10.68
N PHE A 123 0.26 15.17 -9.89
CA PHE A 123 -0.92 14.44 -10.38
C PHE A 123 -1.72 15.23 -11.42
N ALA A 124 -1.53 16.56 -11.52
CA ALA A 124 -2.11 17.37 -12.58
C ALA A 124 -1.74 16.84 -13.98
N LEU A 125 -0.56 16.23 -14.15
CA LEU A 125 -0.16 15.58 -15.39
C LEU A 125 -1.15 14.50 -15.83
N LEU A 126 -1.71 13.73 -14.88
CA LEU A 126 -2.67 12.68 -15.20
C LEU A 126 -3.98 13.27 -15.72
N ILE A 127 -4.45 14.36 -15.12
CA ILE A 127 -5.67 15.05 -15.55
C ILE A 127 -5.47 15.69 -16.92
N ILE A 128 -4.36 16.40 -17.13
CA ILE A 128 -4.00 17.02 -18.42
C ILE A 128 -3.89 15.95 -19.50
N ARG A 129 -3.21 14.83 -19.21
CA ARG A 129 -3.09 13.69 -20.12
C ARG A 129 -4.46 13.07 -20.44
N ALA A 130 -5.33 12.90 -19.45
CA ALA A 130 -6.67 12.33 -19.66
C ALA A 130 -7.53 13.25 -20.55
N GLN A 131 -7.46 14.57 -20.33
CA GLN A 131 -8.13 15.59 -21.14
C GLN A 131 -7.66 15.61 -22.61
N ALA A 132 -6.40 15.26 -22.87
CA ALA A 132 -5.87 15.13 -24.23
C ALA A 132 -6.39 13.88 -24.97
N LYS A 133 -7.19 13.03 -24.31
CA LYS A 133 -7.84 11.83 -24.87
C LYS A 133 -6.89 10.90 -25.66
N PRO A 134 -5.77 10.44 -25.06
CA PRO A 134 -4.89 9.49 -25.72
C PRO A 134 -5.61 8.14 -25.94
N ASN A 135 -5.19 7.39 -26.96
CA ASN A 135 -5.75 6.08 -27.30
C ASN A 135 -5.80 5.11 -26.11
N LEU A 136 -4.80 5.16 -25.23
CA LEU A 136 -4.78 4.38 -23.98
C LEU A 136 -4.96 5.31 -22.76
N ASN A 137 -6.18 5.33 -22.23
CA ASN A 137 -6.58 6.18 -21.11
C ASN A 137 -7.34 5.40 -20.02
N ASN A 138 -6.62 4.51 -19.34
CA ASN A 138 -7.18 3.69 -18.26
C ASN A 138 -7.77 4.56 -17.14
N THR A 139 -8.95 4.20 -16.64
CA THR A 139 -9.70 4.92 -15.58
C THR A 139 -10.21 6.32 -15.98
N ASN A 140 -9.65 6.94 -17.03
CA ASN A 140 -9.98 8.28 -17.55
C ASN A 140 -10.21 9.38 -16.47
N PRO A 141 -9.17 9.78 -15.70
CA PRO A 141 -9.28 10.78 -14.64
C PRO A 141 -9.34 12.23 -15.17
N GLU A 142 -10.25 12.51 -16.10
CA GLU A 142 -10.39 13.82 -16.75
C GLU A 142 -11.10 14.90 -15.89
N ASN A 143 -11.85 14.53 -14.84
CA ASN A 143 -12.61 15.48 -14.02
C ASN A 143 -12.49 15.16 -12.52
N ALA A 144 -13.02 16.04 -11.66
CA ALA A 144 -12.82 15.94 -10.21
C ALA A 144 -13.26 14.58 -9.60
N PHE A 145 -14.41 14.03 -10.03
CA PHE A 145 -14.89 12.73 -9.52
C PHE A 145 -14.16 11.54 -10.14
N THR A 146 -13.82 11.57 -11.43
CA THR A 146 -13.03 10.48 -12.03
C THR A 146 -11.60 10.47 -11.50
N PHE A 147 -11.03 11.64 -11.20
CA PHE A 147 -9.76 11.76 -10.48
C PHE A 147 -9.87 11.27 -9.03
N LEU A 148 -10.96 11.58 -8.32
CA LEU A 148 -11.22 11.02 -6.99
C LEU A 148 -11.27 9.49 -7.01
N ASN A 149 -11.96 8.90 -7.99
CA ASN A 149 -12.03 7.44 -8.17
C ASN A 149 -10.65 6.83 -8.46
N TYR A 150 -9.83 7.52 -9.24
CA TYR A 150 -8.45 7.13 -9.52
C TYR A 150 -7.59 7.13 -8.23
N VAL A 151 -7.61 8.22 -7.45
CA VAL A 151 -6.86 8.36 -6.19
C VAL A 151 -7.32 7.32 -5.15
N ASN A 152 -8.62 7.08 -5.07
CA ASN A 152 -9.20 6.08 -4.16
C ASN A 152 -9.03 4.65 -4.66
N ARG A 153 -8.48 4.45 -5.88
CA ARG A 153 -8.28 3.12 -6.47
C ARG A 153 -9.57 2.30 -6.57
N ALA A 154 -10.70 2.97 -6.83
CA ALA A 154 -12.04 2.38 -6.81
C ALA A 154 -12.19 1.15 -7.72
N GLN A 155 -11.43 1.08 -8.82
CA GLN A 155 -11.42 -0.05 -9.76
C GLN A 155 -10.97 -1.39 -9.17
N TYR A 156 -10.28 -1.39 -8.02
CA TYR A 156 -9.78 -2.61 -7.39
C TYR A 156 -10.72 -3.17 -6.31
N GLY A 157 -11.86 -2.50 -6.05
CA GLY A 157 -12.77 -2.85 -4.97
C GLY A 157 -12.21 -2.56 -3.58
N ASP A 158 -13.04 -2.81 -2.57
CA ASP A 158 -12.65 -2.68 -1.17
C ASP A 158 -11.74 -3.84 -0.73
N ARG A 159 -10.84 -3.54 0.21
CA ARG A 159 -9.99 -4.54 0.86
C ARG A 159 -10.12 -4.36 2.36
N PRO A 160 -10.79 -5.28 3.09
CA PRO A 160 -10.89 -5.16 4.53
C PRO A 160 -9.50 -5.35 5.15
N LEU A 161 -9.07 -4.44 6.03
CA LEU A 161 -7.73 -4.49 6.63
C LEU A 161 -7.77 -4.90 8.11
N LEU A 162 -8.51 -4.15 8.92
CA LEU A 162 -8.61 -4.39 10.36
C LEU A 162 -9.88 -5.17 10.72
N TYR A 163 -10.97 -4.95 10.00
CA TYR A 163 -12.24 -5.58 10.29
C TYR A 163 -13.04 -5.74 9.00
N GLY A 164 -13.63 -6.91 8.79
CA GLY A 164 -14.43 -7.22 7.62
C GLY A 164 -14.72 -8.70 7.47
N GLU A 165 -15.23 -9.06 6.32
CA GLU A 165 -15.77 -10.37 5.97
C GLU A 165 -14.70 -11.40 5.61
N ASN A 166 -15.05 -12.68 5.71
CA ASN A 166 -14.33 -13.74 5.00
C ASN A 166 -15.17 -14.24 3.81
N TYR A 167 -14.59 -15.07 2.94
CA TYR A 167 -15.27 -15.58 1.75
C TYR A 167 -16.52 -16.43 2.07
N ASN A 168 -16.63 -16.99 3.28
CA ASN A 168 -17.75 -17.81 3.73
C ASN A 168 -18.75 -17.03 4.62
N SER A 169 -18.61 -15.70 4.72
CA SER A 169 -19.60 -14.84 5.37
C SER A 169 -20.81 -14.64 4.46
N GLU A 170 -22.02 -14.71 5.02
CA GLU A 170 -23.26 -14.53 4.27
C GLU A 170 -23.62 -13.05 4.12
N LYS A 171 -24.06 -12.66 2.93
CA LYS A 171 -24.52 -11.30 2.62
C LYS A 171 -25.96 -11.14 3.14
N ILE A 172 -26.14 -10.38 4.21
CA ILE A 172 -27.44 -10.21 4.88
C ILE A 172 -28.23 -8.98 4.43
N ASP A 173 -27.53 -7.92 4.02
CA ASP A 173 -28.14 -6.66 3.62
C ASP A 173 -27.24 -5.90 2.64
N LEU A 174 -27.79 -4.89 1.97
CA LEU A 174 -27.08 -4.01 1.07
C LEU A 174 -27.29 -2.56 1.51
N LYS A 175 -26.27 -1.97 2.12
CA LYS A 175 -26.34 -0.59 2.62
C LYS A 175 -25.83 0.40 1.58
N GLU A 176 -26.67 1.38 1.23
CA GLU A 176 -26.23 2.52 0.42
C GLU A 176 -25.26 3.41 1.20
N THR A 177 -24.11 3.71 0.58
CA THR A 177 -22.99 4.46 1.16
C THR A 177 -22.80 5.85 0.54
N GLY A 178 -23.47 6.14 -0.58
CA GLY A 178 -23.46 7.47 -1.19
C GLY A 178 -23.87 7.46 -2.65
N LYS A 179 -23.92 8.64 -3.28
CA LYS A 179 -24.19 8.79 -4.72
C LYS A 179 -22.90 8.76 -5.52
N LEU A 180 -22.93 8.08 -6.66
CA LEU A 180 -21.91 8.18 -7.69
C LEU A 180 -22.22 9.38 -8.57
N TYR A 181 -21.21 10.18 -8.88
CA TYR A 181 -21.34 11.32 -9.77
C TYR A 181 -20.54 11.11 -11.05
N ARG A 182 -21.14 11.46 -12.18
CA ARG A 182 -20.47 11.52 -13.49
C ARG A 182 -20.63 12.92 -14.07
N LYS A 183 -19.69 13.32 -14.92
CA LYS A 183 -19.78 14.57 -15.67
C LYS A 183 -20.82 14.42 -16.81
N GLY A 184 -21.89 15.20 -16.77
CA GLY A 184 -22.84 15.35 -17.87
C GLY A 184 -22.41 16.45 -18.85
N SER A 185 -23.32 16.90 -19.72
CA SER A 185 -23.05 18.00 -20.67
C SER A 185 -22.86 19.34 -19.96
N GLU A 186 -23.77 19.67 -19.04
CA GLU A 186 -23.81 20.98 -18.36
C GLU A 186 -23.55 20.88 -16.85
N LYS A 187 -23.88 19.74 -16.22
CA LYS A 187 -23.78 19.54 -14.78
C LYS A 187 -23.34 18.13 -14.41
N TYR A 188 -22.99 17.92 -13.14
CA TYR A 188 -22.78 16.57 -12.63
C TYR A 188 -24.12 15.84 -12.48
N GLU A 189 -24.16 14.60 -12.96
CA GLU A 189 -25.32 13.72 -12.91
C GLU A 189 -25.07 12.55 -11.97
N SER A 190 -26.15 12.03 -11.37
CA SER A 190 -26.09 10.80 -10.59
C SER A 190 -25.86 9.61 -11.52
N ALA A 191 -24.76 8.89 -11.32
CA ALA A 191 -24.42 7.66 -12.04
C ALA A 191 -24.85 6.38 -11.29
N GLY A 192 -25.58 6.53 -10.18
CA GLY A 192 -26.06 5.44 -9.33
C GLY A 192 -25.77 5.69 -7.85
N THR A 193 -26.01 4.67 -7.02
CA THR A 193 -25.62 4.64 -5.61
C THR A 193 -24.47 3.67 -5.40
N ASN A 194 -23.50 4.07 -4.59
CA ASN A 194 -22.50 3.16 -4.06
C ASN A 194 -23.16 2.36 -2.95
N SER A 195 -23.09 1.03 -3.02
CA SER A 195 -23.64 0.17 -1.99
C SER A 195 -22.56 -0.81 -1.50
N LYS A 196 -22.60 -1.11 -0.20
CA LYS A 196 -21.73 -2.12 0.42
C LYS A 196 -22.58 -3.21 1.04
N TYR A 197 -22.19 -4.46 0.79
CA TYR A 197 -22.81 -5.59 1.46
C TYR A 197 -22.54 -5.52 2.96
N VAL A 198 -23.59 -5.80 3.74
CA VAL A 198 -23.49 -6.09 5.17
C VAL A 198 -23.45 -7.61 5.28
N PHE A 199 -22.50 -8.10 6.07
CA PHE A 199 -22.27 -9.54 6.26
C PHE A 199 -22.73 -9.98 7.64
N ASP A 200 -23.19 -11.24 7.75
CA ASP A 200 -23.59 -11.86 9.02
C ASP A 200 -22.45 -11.87 10.05
N LYS A 201 -21.23 -12.12 9.56
CA LYS A 201 -20.02 -12.28 10.37
C LYS A 201 -18.86 -11.52 9.77
N ASN A 202 -18.25 -10.72 10.63
CA ASN A 202 -16.99 -10.05 10.37
C ASN A 202 -15.94 -10.55 11.35
N THR A 203 -14.70 -10.65 10.88
CA THR A 203 -13.54 -11.06 11.66
C THR A 203 -12.54 -9.91 11.74
N PHE A 204 -11.74 -9.91 12.80
CA PHE A 204 -10.60 -9.00 12.90
C PHE A 204 -9.47 -9.47 11.96
N ILE A 205 -8.87 -8.56 11.20
CA ILE A 205 -7.79 -8.83 10.24
C ILE A 205 -8.17 -9.98 9.27
N PRO A 206 -9.24 -9.83 8.48
CA PRO A 206 -9.59 -10.84 7.48
C PRO A 206 -8.56 -10.83 6.35
N ARG A 207 -8.09 -12.02 5.97
CA ARG A 207 -7.11 -12.25 4.90
C ARG A 207 -7.67 -13.07 3.75
N MET A 208 -8.72 -13.85 4.01
CA MET A 208 -9.39 -14.71 3.03
C MET A 208 -10.80 -14.18 2.75
N TYR A 209 -10.89 -12.97 2.18
CA TYR A 209 -12.15 -12.22 2.06
C TYR A 209 -12.82 -12.25 0.69
N SER A 210 -12.09 -12.65 -0.36
CA SER A 210 -12.61 -12.59 -1.73
C SER A 210 -13.69 -13.65 -2.01
N ASP A 211 -14.77 -13.23 -2.67
CA ASP A 211 -15.91 -14.09 -3.06
C ASP A 211 -15.77 -14.77 -4.43
N LYS A 212 -14.71 -14.44 -5.19
CA LYS A 212 -14.42 -15.11 -6.48
C LYS A 212 -14.16 -16.62 -6.32
N PRO A 213 -14.79 -17.50 -7.14
CA PRO A 213 -14.64 -18.94 -7.03
C PRO A 213 -13.20 -19.45 -7.10
N GLU A 214 -12.36 -18.86 -7.95
CA GLU A 214 -10.94 -19.21 -8.08
C GLU A 214 -10.13 -18.89 -6.82
N HIS A 215 -10.43 -17.78 -6.13
CA HIS A 215 -9.75 -17.42 -4.89
C HIS A 215 -10.20 -18.33 -3.75
N ILE A 216 -11.49 -18.66 -3.68
CA ILE A 216 -12.04 -19.60 -2.70
C ILE A 216 -11.38 -20.97 -2.81
N ARG A 217 -11.26 -21.50 -4.04
CA ARG A 217 -10.55 -22.78 -4.27
C ARG A 217 -9.10 -22.72 -3.81
N PHE A 218 -8.41 -21.61 -4.08
CA PHE A 218 -7.03 -21.42 -3.63
C PHE A 218 -6.90 -21.36 -2.10
N TYR A 219 -7.78 -20.61 -1.42
CA TYR A 219 -7.78 -20.55 0.04
C TYR A 219 -7.96 -21.94 0.65
N LYS A 220 -8.92 -22.71 0.13
CA LYS A 220 -9.20 -24.07 0.59
C LYS A 220 -8.03 -25.02 0.33
N SER A 221 -7.45 -25.00 -0.87
CA SER A 221 -6.33 -25.88 -1.21
C SER A 221 -5.07 -25.57 -0.41
N TRP A 222 -4.73 -24.28 -0.25
CA TRP A 222 -3.54 -23.85 0.49
C TRP A 222 -3.66 -24.14 1.98
N MET A 223 -4.86 -23.93 2.54
CA MET A 223 -5.09 -24.10 3.97
C MET A 223 -5.45 -25.53 4.38
N GLY A 224 -5.84 -26.37 3.41
CA GLY A 224 -6.33 -27.72 3.63
C GLY A 224 -7.74 -27.74 4.22
N PHE A 225 -8.60 -26.82 3.80
CA PHE A 225 -9.99 -26.72 4.28
C PHE A 225 -10.96 -27.48 3.38
N ASP A 226 -11.99 -28.06 4.00
CA ASP A 226 -13.18 -28.54 3.33
C ASP A 226 -14.21 -27.40 3.13
N ASP A 227 -15.35 -27.74 2.53
CA ASP A 227 -16.42 -26.77 2.26
C ASP A 227 -17.18 -26.34 3.53
N GLU A 228 -17.12 -27.14 4.60
CA GLU A 228 -17.85 -26.90 5.87
C GLU A 228 -17.03 -26.10 6.89
N HIS A 229 -15.71 -25.95 6.67
CA HIS A 229 -14.79 -25.28 7.59
C HIS A 229 -15.21 -23.83 7.87
N LYS A 230 -15.40 -23.53 9.15
CA LYS A 230 -15.70 -22.18 9.64
C LYS A 230 -14.41 -21.44 9.94
N LEU A 231 -14.11 -20.45 9.11
CA LEU A 231 -12.95 -19.58 9.26
C LEU A 231 -12.91 -18.86 10.62
N SER A 232 -11.76 -18.97 11.26
CA SER A 232 -11.43 -18.28 12.50
C SER A 232 -10.38 -17.17 12.29
N LEU A 233 -10.12 -16.38 13.33
CA LEU A 233 -8.98 -15.46 13.35
C LEU A 233 -7.65 -16.22 13.17
N ALA A 234 -7.51 -17.41 13.77
CA ALA A 234 -6.30 -18.22 13.69
C ALA A 234 -6.02 -18.66 12.24
N ASP A 235 -7.07 -19.01 11.49
CA ASP A 235 -6.96 -19.36 10.07
C ASP A 235 -6.48 -18.18 9.23
N ASN A 236 -7.02 -17.00 9.48
CA ASN A 236 -6.59 -15.77 8.83
C ASN A 236 -5.13 -15.43 9.13
N LEU A 237 -4.68 -15.61 10.38
CA LEU A 237 -3.27 -15.43 10.75
C LEU A 237 -2.38 -16.50 10.11
N LYS A 238 -2.81 -17.76 10.08
CA LYS A 238 -2.07 -18.84 9.41
C LYS A 238 -1.94 -18.56 7.92
N TYR A 239 -2.98 -18.09 7.23
CA TYR A 239 -2.90 -17.66 5.84
C TYR A 239 -1.98 -16.45 5.65
N MET A 240 -2.07 -15.45 6.55
CA MET A 240 -1.20 -14.28 6.55
C MET A 240 0.27 -14.67 6.61
N PHE A 241 0.66 -15.59 7.49
CA PHE A 241 2.06 -15.97 7.66
C PHE A 241 2.54 -16.98 6.63
N SER A 242 1.71 -17.95 6.24
CA SER A 242 2.12 -18.98 5.27
C SER A 242 2.11 -18.45 3.84
N PHE A 243 1.03 -17.80 3.41
CA PHE A 243 0.90 -17.33 2.03
C PHE A 243 1.39 -15.89 1.87
N GLN A 244 0.78 -14.91 2.56
CA GLN A 244 1.09 -13.50 2.29
C GLN A 244 2.52 -13.12 2.69
N ALA A 245 2.95 -13.42 3.93
CA ALA A 245 4.30 -13.12 4.39
C ALA A 245 5.33 -14.16 3.94
N GLY A 246 4.95 -15.44 3.91
CA GLY A 246 5.83 -16.54 3.50
C GLY A 246 5.97 -16.64 1.99
N HIS A 247 4.92 -17.08 1.30
CA HIS A 247 4.96 -17.30 -0.15
C HIS A 247 5.12 -16.00 -0.95
N MET A 248 4.35 -14.94 -0.69
CA MET A 248 4.45 -13.71 -1.47
C MET A 248 5.71 -12.94 -1.10
N TYR A 249 5.92 -12.61 0.18
CA TYR A 249 7.04 -11.74 0.56
C TYR A 249 8.39 -12.46 0.72
N MET A 250 8.48 -13.45 1.62
CA MET A 250 9.76 -14.08 1.97
C MET A 250 10.41 -14.75 0.76
N ARG A 251 9.62 -15.29 -0.17
CA ARG A 251 10.12 -15.86 -1.42
C ARG A 251 10.88 -14.85 -2.28
N TYR A 252 10.33 -13.65 -2.49
CA TYR A 252 11.02 -12.58 -3.24
C TYR A 252 12.20 -12.02 -2.48
N PHE A 253 12.10 -11.90 -1.15
CA PHE A 253 13.25 -11.56 -0.33
C PHE A 253 14.39 -12.57 -0.55
N MET A 254 14.09 -13.87 -0.52
CA MET A 254 15.07 -14.92 -0.79
C MET A 254 15.58 -14.91 -2.23
N TRP A 255 14.77 -14.55 -3.23
CA TRP A 255 15.26 -14.36 -4.61
C TRP A 255 16.38 -13.32 -4.69
N ASN A 256 16.26 -12.23 -3.93
CA ASN A 256 17.25 -11.15 -3.94
C ASN A 256 18.54 -11.55 -3.20
N PHE A 257 18.44 -12.29 -2.10
CA PHE A 257 19.57 -12.51 -1.20
C PHE A 257 20.14 -13.93 -1.16
N VAL A 258 19.43 -14.90 -1.74
CA VAL A 258 19.81 -16.33 -1.72
C VAL A 258 19.86 -16.93 -3.13
N GLY A 259 18.88 -16.60 -3.97
CA GLY A 259 18.80 -17.03 -5.36
C GLY A 259 17.41 -17.51 -5.75
N ARG A 260 17.22 -17.77 -7.04
CA ARG A 260 15.95 -17.94 -7.74
C ARG A 260 16.02 -19.21 -8.58
N GLN A 261 14.96 -20.01 -8.49
CA GLN A 261 14.85 -21.28 -9.20
C GLN A 261 14.54 -21.08 -10.69
N ASN A 262 13.58 -20.21 -11.03
CA ASN A 262 13.15 -19.97 -12.40
C ASN A 262 12.36 -18.66 -12.53
N ASN A 263 11.94 -18.33 -13.75
CA ASN A 263 11.21 -17.11 -14.08
C ASN A 263 9.68 -17.20 -13.89
N GLN A 264 9.16 -18.27 -13.28
CA GLN A 264 7.72 -18.42 -13.05
C GLN A 264 7.25 -17.54 -11.88
N ASP A 265 5.98 -17.17 -11.88
CA ASP A 265 5.38 -16.33 -10.85
C ASP A 265 5.07 -17.13 -9.58
N GLY A 266 4.79 -18.43 -9.66
CA GLY A 266 4.58 -19.31 -8.50
C GLY A 266 3.20 -19.17 -7.82
N GLN A 267 2.30 -18.38 -8.42
CA GLN A 267 0.99 -18.04 -7.83
C GLN A 267 0.09 -19.25 -7.57
N LEU A 268 0.26 -20.33 -8.33
CA LEU A 268 -0.54 -21.55 -8.20
C LEU A 268 0.07 -22.60 -7.26
N GLY A 269 1.19 -22.28 -6.60
CA GLY A 269 1.84 -23.21 -5.66
C GLY A 269 2.47 -24.44 -6.32
N GLU A 270 2.56 -24.48 -7.65
CA GLU A 270 3.30 -25.51 -8.38
C GLU A 270 4.81 -25.38 -8.11
N ASN A 271 5.62 -26.34 -8.57
CA ASN A 271 7.09 -26.41 -8.43
C ASN A 271 7.88 -25.26 -9.12
N GLY A 272 7.25 -24.11 -9.30
CA GLY A 272 7.70 -22.92 -9.98
C GLY A 272 7.76 -21.69 -9.09
N GLY A 273 8.67 -20.79 -9.41
CA GLY A 273 8.82 -19.52 -8.70
C GLY A 273 9.43 -19.64 -7.30
N GLY A 274 10.04 -20.77 -6.95
CA GLY A 274 10.73 -20.94 -5.68
C GLY A 274 12.06 -20.18 -5.60
N TRP A 275 12.59 -20.02 -4.39
CA TRP A 275 13.97 -19.58 -4.17
C TRP A 275 14.90 -20.78 -4.05
N LEU A 276 16.13 -20.63 -4.55
CA LEU A 276 17.15 -21.67 -4.62
C LEU A 276 18.48 -21.09 -4.13
N SER A 277 19.15 -21.78 -3.21
CA SER A 277 20.44 -21.31 -2.69
C SER A 277 21.64 -21.69 -3.54
N GLY A 278 21.61 -22.86 -4.19
CA GLY A 278 22.76 -23.52 -4.78
C GLY A 278 23.44 -24.51 -3.83
N VAL A 279 23.07 -24.53 -2.55
CA VAL A 279 23.53 -25.52 -1.58
C VAL A 279 22.62 -26.75 -1.69
N LYS A 280 23.03 -27.71 -2.51
CA LYS A 280 22.21 -28.88 -2.91
C LYS A 280 21.49 -29.57 -1.75
N PRO A 281 22.12 -29.86 -0.58
CA PRO A 281 21.41 -30.49 0.53
C PRO A 281 20.27 -29.63 1.11
N ILE A 282 20.45 -28.31 1.17
CA ILE A 282 19.44 -27.37 1.68
C ILE A 282 18.29 -27.23 0.70
N ASP A 283 18.62 -27.13 -0.59
CA ASP A 283 17.61 -27.02 -1.63
C ASP A 283 16.82 -28.32 -1.77
N ALA A 284 17.45 -29.48 -1.58
CA ALA A 284 16.80 -30.79 -1.69
C ALA A 284 15.68 -31.04 -0.68
N ILE A 285 15.74 -30.40 0.49
CA ILE A 285 14.67 -30.48 1.52
C ILE A 285 13.35 -29.90 0.98
N ARG A 286 13.41 -28.89 0.09
CA ARG A 286 12.23 -28.18 -0.40
C ARG A 286 11.88 -28.52 -1.84
N LEU A 287 12.89 -28.75 -2.68
CA LEU A 287 12.75 -28.87 -4.14
C LEU A 287 13.06 -30.28 -4.67
N GLY A 288 13.41 -31.23 -3.79
CA GLY A 288 13.86 -32.57 -4.20
C GLY A 288 15.27 -32.56 -4.79
N ASP A 289 15.70 -33.68 -5.39
CA ASP A 289 17.10 -33.83 -5.84
C ASP A 289 17.53 -32.74 -6.84
N GLN A 290 18.64 -32.06 -6.53
CA GLN A 290 19.21 -30.96 -7.32
C GLN A 290 20.50 -31.37 -8.07
N LYS A 291 20.78 -32.68 -8.18
CA LYS A 291 22.00 -33.16 -8.85
C LYS A 291 21.86 -33.20 -10.37
N ASN A 292 20.77 -33.76 -10.87
CA ASN A 292 20.56 -34.05 -12.29
C ASN A 292 19.34 -33.30 -12.82
N LEU A 293 19.41 -31.96 -12.79
CA LEU A 293 18.33 -31.12 -13.32
C LEU A 293 18.40 -31.05 -14.85
N PRO A 294 17.25 -31.00 -15.55
CA PRO A 294 17.21 -30.88 -17.00
C PRO A 294 17.76 -29.52 -17.49
N PRO A 295 18.30 -29.45 -18.72
CA PRO A 295 18.78 -28.19 -19.33
C PRO A 295 17.76 -27.05 -19.30
N SER A 296 16.46 -27.36 -19.43
CA SER A 296 15.37 -26.37 -19.33
C SER A 296 15.35 -25.58 -18.01
N ILE A 297 15.92 -26.12 -16.94
CA ILE A 297 16.07 -25.43 -15.65
C ILE A 297 17.43 -24.75 -15.58
N VAL A 298 18.53 -25.47 -15.81
CA VAL A 298 19.89 -24.95 -15.57
C VAL A 298 20.34 -23.90 -16.57
N ASP A 299 19.84 -23.94 -17.81
CA ASP A 299 20.17 -22.96 -18.85
C ASP A 299 19.26 -21.71 -18.80
N ASN A 300 18.25 -21.72 -17.92
CA ASN A 300 17.39 -20.57 -17.72
C ASN A 300 18.18 -19.44 -17.04
N LYS A 301 18.19 -18.24 -17.64
CA LYS A 301 18.88 -17.06 -17.07
C LYS A 301 18.40 -16.67 -15.67
N ALA A 302 17.18 -17.06 -15.29
CA ALA A 302 16.63 -16.82 -13.96
C ALA A 302 17.10 -17.84 -12.91
N TYR A 303 17.75 -18.94 -13.32
CA TYR A 303 18.34 -19.93 -12.41
C TYR A 303 19.65 -19.37 -11.84
N ASN A 304 19.54 -18.64 -10.73
CA ASN A 304 20.68 -18.00 -10.07
C ASN A 304 20.87 -18.54 -8.64
N ARG A 305 22.12 -18.59 -8.19
CA ARG A 305 22.53 -19.22 -6.93
C ARG A 305 23.54 -18.31 -6.25
N PHE A 306 23.12 -17.67 -5.17
CA PHE A 306 23.99 -16.77 -4.41
C PHE A 306 24.59 -17.44 -3.18
N PHE A 307 24.27 -18.72 -2.92
CA PHE A 307 24.84 -19.52 -1.82
C PHE A 307 24.70 -18.83 -0.46
N PHE A 308 23.59 -18.11 -0.26
CA PHE A 308 23.33 -17.25 0.91
C PHE A 308 24.32 -16.11 1.14
N LEU A 309 25.32 -15.88 0.27
CA LEU A 309 26.38 -14.89 0.51
C LEU A 309 25.82 -13.47 0.72
N PRO A 310 24.93 -12.93 -0.13
CA PRO A 310 24.35 -11.60 0.11
C PRO A 310 23.54 -11.56 1.41
N LEU A 311 22.76 -12.59 1.72
CA LEU A 311 21.99 -12.67 2.96
C LEU A 311 22.91 -12.64 4.19
N ILE A 312 23.97 -13.46 4.20
CA ILE A 312 24.93 -13.55 5.29
C ILE A 312 25.64 -12.20 5.47
N LEU A 313 26.09 -11.57 4.38
CA LEU A 313 26.70 -10.23 4.44
C LEU A 313 25.73 -9.19 5.00
N GLY A 314 24.46 -9.23 4.58
CA GLY A 314 23.40 -8.35 5.11
C GLY A 314 23.19 -8.55 6.61
N LEU A 315 23.15 -9.80 7.08
CA LEU A 315 23.00 -10.14 8.50
C LEU A 315 24.22 -9.71 9.33
N ILE A 316 25.44 -9.94 8.84
CA ILE A 316 26.68 -9.47 9.48
C ILE A 316 26.67 -7.94 9.57
N GLY A 317 26.30 -7.26 8.49
CA GLY A 317 26.16 -5.80 8.45
C GLY A 317 25.12 -5.29 9.43
N ALA A 318 23.96 -5.96 9.54
CA ALA A 318 22.93 -5.62 10.52
C ALA A 318 23.45 -5.76 11.96
N VAL A 319 24.06 -6.89 12.31
CA VAL A 319 24.64 -7.12 13.64
C VAL A 319 25.73 -6.08 13.95
N TRP A 320 26.62 -5.80 13.01
CA TRP A 320 27.67 -4.78 13.17
C TRP A 320 27.06 -3.39 13.39
N HIS A 321 26.04 -3.02 12.62
CA HIS A 321 25.38 -1.72 12.75
C HIS A 321 24.65 -1.57 14.09
N PHE A 322 23.92 -2.60 14.54
CA PHE A 322 23.26 -2.59 15.84
C PHE A 322 24.26 -2.51 17.01
N LYS A 323 25.42 -3.17 16.90
CA LYS A 323 26.48 -3.06 17.91
C LYS A 323 27.10 -1.67 17.98
N ARG A 324 27.20 -0.95 16.85
CA ARG A 324 27.85 0.37 16.80
C ARG A 324 26.90 1.53 17.06
N ASN A 325 25.68 1.48 16.54
CA ASN A 325 24.67 2.53 16.72
C ASN A 325 23.24 1.97 16.59
N GLN A 326 22.67 1.55 17.72
CA GLN A 326 21.31 1.01 17.80
C GLN A 326 20.24 1.98 17.29
N LYS A 327 20.43 3.30 17.45
CA LYS A 327 19.44 4.31 17.03
C LYS A 327 19.36 4.37 15.51
N HIS A 328 20.51 4.42 14.83
CA HIS A 328 20.57 4.45 13.37
C HIS A 328 20.17 3.11 12.78
N ALA A 329 20.65 1.99 13.35
CA ALA A 329 20.24 0.65 12.93
C ALA A 329 18.73 0.44 13.07
N GLY A 330 18.13 0.91 14.16
CA GLY A 330 16.68 0.87 14.37
C GLY A 330 15.88 1.67 13.35
N VAL A 331 16.36 2.84 12.92
CA VAL A 331 15.73 3.62 11.83
C VAL A 331 15.75 2.84 10.51
N ILE A 332 16.88 2.23 10.16
CA ILE A 332 17.00 1.44 8.92
C ILE A 332 16.14 0.19 8.99
N ALA A 333 16.14 -0.53 10.12
CA ALA A 333 15.29 -1.69 10.34
C ALA A 333 13.80 -1.33 10.26
N LEU A 334 13.42 -0.16 10.77
CA LEU A 334 12.06 0.37 10.65
C LEU A 334 11.70 0.65 9.19
N LEU A 335 12.61 1.27 8.42
CA LEU A 335 12.42 1.50 7.00
C LEU A 335 12.20 0.16 6.28
N PHE A 336 13.10 -0.81 6.47
CA PHE A 336 13.01 -2.16 5.91
C PHE A 336 11.67 -2.85 6.26
N PHE A 337 11.22 -2.74 7.51
CA PHE A 337 9.93 -3.28 7.94
C PHE A 337 8.77 -2.62 7.18
N PHE A 338 8.76 -1.29 7.08
CA PHE A 338 7.69 -0.58 6.40
C PHE A 338 7.70 -0.77 4.88
N THR A 339 8.87 -0.90 4.25
CA THR A 339 9.02 -1.12 2.80
C THR A 339 8.97 -2.59 2.38
N GLY A 340 8.89 -3.52 3.33
CA GLY A 340 8.74 -4.95 3.10
C GLY A 340 7.47 -5.50 3.75
N VAL A 341 7.62 -6.09 4.93
CA VAL A 341 6.55 -6.82 5.64
C VAL A 341 5.27 -5.99 5.82
N ALA A 342 5.37 -4.70 6.16
CA ALA A 342 4.18 -3.88 6.36
C ALA A 342 3.36 -3.67 5.09
N ILE A 343 4.00 -3.65 3.91
CA ILE A 343 3.31 -3.55 2.61
C ILE A 343 2.40 -4.75 2.40
N VAL A 344 2.87 -5.96 2.76
CA VAL A 344 2.08 -7.20 2.67
C VAL A 344 0.79 -7.05 3.48
N LEU A 345 0.92 -6.58 4.72
CA LEU A 345 -0.21 -6.40 5.64
C LEU A 345 -1.20 -5.35 5.11
N TYR A 346 -0.68 -4.27 4.52
CA TYR A 346 -1.47 -3.15 3.99
C TYR A 346 -2.16 -3.47 2.67
N LEU A 347 -1.46 -4.14 1.74
CA LEU A 347 -2.03 -4.49 0.45
C LEU A 347 -3.15 -5.52 0.59
N ASN A 348 -3.06 -6.39 1.61
CA ASN A 348 -3.96 -7.51 1.85
C ASN A 348 -4.35 -8.21 0.54
N SER A 349 -3.34 -8.57 -0.26
CA SER A 349 -3.57 -9.06 -1.61
C SER A 349 -4.33 -10.39 -1.60
N VAL A 350 -5.28 -10.50 -2.54
CA VAL A 350 -5.96 -11.75 -2.88
C VAL A 350 -5.00 -12.69 -3.62
N PRO A 351 -5.22 -14.02 -3.55
CA PRO A 351 -4.44 -14.96 -4.35
C PRO A 351 -4.82 -14.85 -5.84
N ILE A 352 -3.94 -15.31 -6.72
CA ILE A 352 -4.17 -15.38 -8.17
C ILE A 352 -4.52 -14.00 -8.75
N GLU A 353 -3.56 -13.07 -8.74
CA GLU A 353 -3.67 -11.83 -9.49
C GLU A 353 -3.29 -12.07 -10.97
N PRO A 354 -3.84 -11.29 -11.93
CA PRO A 354 -3.43 -11.39 -13.34
C PRO A 354 -1.91 -11.26 -13.55
N ARG A 355 -1.24 -10.60 -12.61
CA ARG A 355 0.22 -10.57 -12.49
C ARG A 355 0.59 -10.36 -11.03
N GLU A 356 1.48 -11.18 -10.51
CA GLU A 356 2.08 -10.97 -9.19
C GLU A 356 2.99 -9.73 -9.17
N ARG A 357 2.92 -8.97 -8.08
CA ARG A 357 3.64 -7.69 -7.92
C ARG A 357 4.95 -7.89 -7.18
N ASP A 358 5.87 -8.63 -7.80
CA ASP A 358 7.25 -8.81 -7.32
C ASP A 358 7.93 -7.48 -6.96
N TYR A 359 7.74 -6.45 -7.80
CA TYR A 359 8.30 -5.10 -7.61
C TYR A 359 7.87 -4.42 -6.29
N ALA A 360 6.73 -4.81 -5.71
CA ALA A 360 6.26 -4.21 -4.45
C ALA A 360 7.12 -4.62 -3.25
N TYR A 361 7.91 -5.69 -3.38
CA TYR A 361 8.71 -6.28 -2.32
C TYR A 361 10.22 -6.07 -2.49
N VAL A 362 10.66 -5.47 -3.61
CA VAL A 362 12.08 -5.24 -3.92
C VAL A 362 12.73 -4.19 -3.00
N GLY A 363 11.92 -3.34 -2.37
CA GLY A 363 12.40 -2.27 -1.49
C GLY A 363 12.82 -2.71 -0.09
N SER A 364 12.74 -4.00 0.24
CA SER A 364 13.25 -4.57 1.50
C SER A 364 14.56 -5.31 1.29
#